data_AF-A0A529ME78-F1
#
_entry.id   AF-A0A529ME78-F1
#
_cell.length_a   1.000
_cell.length_b   1.000
_cell.length_c   1.000
_cell.angle_alpha   90.00
_cell.angle_beta   90.00
_cell.angle_gamma   90.00
#
_symmetry.space_group_name_H-M   'P 1'
#
loop_
_entity.id
_entity.type
_entity.pdbx_description
1 polymer ?
#
loop_
_entity_poly.entity_id
_entity_poly.type
_entity_poly.pdbx_seq_one_letter_code
_entity_poly.pdbx_strand_id
1 'polypeptide(L)'
;VRGSPSFTMIQKRAAEIDYSTEETNFTLALTTLSAKLDRRSLVIVFTDFVDPISAELMLRTVGRLTERHLVLFMLMRDLELETLA
;
A
#
# COMPACT_ATOMS: atom_id res chain seq x y z
N VAL A 1 -10.69 -5.05 17.57
CA VAL A 1 -9.53 -5.03 18.49
C VAL A 1 -8.86 -3.67 18.38
N ARG A 2 -8.67 -2.94 19.49
CA ARG A 2 -7.96 -1.65 19.53
C ARG A 2 -6.71 -1.82 20.40
N GLY A 3 -5.59 -1.21 20.01
CA GLY A 3 -4.33 -1.19 20.79
C GLY A 3 -3.27 -2.22 20.36
N SER A 4 -2.21 -2.33 21.17
CA SER A 4 -1.00 -3.15 20.94
C SER A 4 -1.23 -4.58 20.43
N PRO A 5 -2.27 -5.33 20.85
CA PRO A 5 -2.53 -6.68 20.31
C PRO A 5 -2.85 -6.71 18.81
N SER A 6 -3.41 -5.64 18.26
CA SER A 6 -3.65 -5.52 16.81
C SER A 6 -2.34 -5.44 16.02
N PHE A 7 -1.27 -4.90 16.62
CA PHE A 7 0.02 -4.76 15.97
C PHE A 7 0.68 -6.12 15.72
N THR A 8 0.68 -7.02 16.72
CA THR A 8 1.17 -8.39 16.56
C THR A 8 0.42 -9.15 15.47
N MET A 9 -0.90 -8.93 15.35
CA MET A 9 -1.69 -9.54 14.29
C MET A 9 -1.29 -9.01 12.90
N ILE A 10 -1.12 -7.69 12.75
CA ILE A 10 -0.63 -7.08 11.51
C ILE A 10 0.76 -7.60 11.16
N GLN A 11 1.69 -7.65 12.13
CA GLN A 11 3.03 -8.17 11.93
C GLN A 11 3.02 -9.62 11.45
N LYS A 12 2.20 -10.48 12.08
CA LYS A 12 2.06 -11.88 11.67
C LYS A 12 1.54 -12.00 10.23
N ARG A 13 0.52 -11.21 9.86
CA ARG A 13 -0.02 -11.20 8.49
C ARG A 13 0.96 -10.66 7.47
N ALA A 14 1.75 -9.65 7.82
CA ALA A 14 2.79 -9.12 6.96
C ALA A 14 3.89 -10.16 6.69
N ALA A 15 4.23 -10.99 7.69
CA ALA A 15 5.20 -12.08 7.53
C ALA A 15 4.69 -13.25 6.67
N GLU A 16 3.38 -13.33 6.39
CA GLU A 16 2.78 -14.33 5.49
C GLU A 16 2.82 -13.86 4.01
N ILE A 17 3.31 -12.65 3.72
CA ILE A 17 3.40 -12.11 2.35
C ILE A 17 4.70 -12.64 1.71
N ASP A 18 4.55 -13.59 0.79
CA ASP A 18 5.65 -14.13 -0.01
C ASP A 18 6.01 -13.20 -1.18
N TYR A 19 7.26 -13.30 -1.62
CA TYR A 19 7.72 -12.64 -2.84
C TYR A 19 7.02 -13.24 -4.06
N SER A 20 6.60 -12.37 -4.97
CA SER A 20 6.00 -12.75 -6.25
C SER A 20 6.69 -11.99 -7.38
N THR A 21 6.79 -12.63 -8.54
CA THR A 21 7.25 -12.00 -9.80
C THR A 21 6.10 -11.37 -10.58
N GLU A 22 4.85 -11.57 -10.14
CA GLU A 22 3.67 -10.95 -10.76
C GLU A 22 3.65 -9.45 -10.49
N GLU A 23 3.40 -8.66 -11.53
CA GLU A 23 3.22 -7.22 -11.38
C GLU A 23 2.01 -6.89 -10.49
N THR A 24 2.18 -5.88 -9.64
CA THR A 24 1.09 -5.44 -8.76
C THR A 24 0.03 -4.66 -9.55
N ASN A 25 -1.20 -5.16 -9.59
CA ASN A 25 -2.34 -4.42 -10.13
C ASN A 25 -2.95 -3.49 -9.08
N PHE A 26 -2.39 -2.29 -8.96
CA PHE A 26 -2.83 -1.29 -8.00
C PHE A 26 -4.28 -0.84 -8.19
N THR A 27 -4.75 -0.71 -9.44
CA THR A 27 -6.12 -0.29 -9.73
C THR A 27 -7.15 -1.28 -9.17
N LEU A 28 -6.95 -2.58 -9.41
CA LEU A 28 -7.82 -3.62 -8.89
C LEU A 28 -7.79 -3.66 -7.36
N ALA A 29 -6.59 -3.62 -6.77
CA ALA A 29 -6.41 -3.69 -5.32
C ALA A 29 -7.11 -2.52 -4.61
N LEU A 30 -6.89 -1.29 -5.08
CA LEU A 30 -7.45 -0.08 -4.46
C LEU A 30 -8.95 0.06 -4.70
N THR A 31 -9.45 -0.34 -5.87
CA THR A 31 -10.90 -0.37 -6.13
C THR A 31 -11.58 -1.39 -5.22
N THR A 32 -10.98 -2.57 -5.06
CA THR A 32 -11.47 -3.62 -4.15
C THR A 32 -11.45 -3.15 -2.69
N LEU A 33 -10.37 -2.49 -2.27
CA LEU A 33 -10.24 -1.95 -0.92
C LEU A 33 -11.31 -0.88 -0.65
N SER A 34 -11.47 0.07 -1.58
CA SER A 34 -12.48 1.13 -1.47
C SER A 34 -13.89 0.57 -1.32
N ALA A 35 -14.23 -0.50 -2.04
CA ALA A 35 -15.53 -1.17 -1.94
C ALA A 35 -15.76 -1.89 -0.60
N LYS A 36 -14.70 -2.25 0.13
CA LYS A 36 -14.78 -2.98 1.40
C LYS A 36 -14.70 -2.10 2.65
N LEU A 37 -14.23 -0.86 2.53
CA LEU A 37 -14.09 0.05 3.67
C LEU A 37 -15.43 0.76 3.96
N ASP A 38 -16.04 0.40 5.08
CA ASP A 38 -17.31 0.97 5.56
C ASP A 38 -17.12 2.17 6.51
N ARG A 39 -15.88 2.38 6.98
CA ARG A 39 -15.51 3.39 7.97
C ARG A 39 -14.23 4.12 7.59
N ARG A 40 -14.11 5.38 8.02
CA ARG A 40 -12.89 6.18 7.87
C ARG A 40 -11.70 5.39 8.39
N SER A 41 -10.71 5.23 7.53
CA SER A 41 -9.57 4.34 7.74
C SER A 41 -8.27 5.02 7.33
N LEU A 42 -7.18 4.60 7.96
CA LEU A 42 -5.83 4.87 7.50
C LEU A 42 -5.42 3.73 6.57
N VAL A 43 -5.02 4.06 5.35
CA VAL A 43 -4.52 3.14 4.33
C VAL A 43 -3.05 3.46 4.11
N ILE A 44 -2.17 2.48 4.31
CA ILE A 44 -0.72 2.63 4.07
C ILE A 44 -0.36 1.73 2.90
N VAL A 45 0.18 2.33 1.84
CA VAL A 45 0.61 1.62 0.63
C VAL A 45 2.13 1.60 0.62
N PHE A 46 2.71 0.42 0.78
CA PHE A 46 4.13 0.17 0.62
C PHE A 46 4.41 -0.07 -0.86
N THR A 47 5.25 0.76 -1.47
CA THR A 47 5.57 0.71 -2.90
C THR A 47 6.90 1.40 -3.14
N ASP A 48 7.62 0.99 -4.17
CA ASP A 48 8.89 1.59 -4.64
C ASP A 48 8.70 2.47 -5.89
N PHE A 49 7.49 2.55 -6.46
CA PHE A 49 7.17 3.31 -7.68
C PHE A 49 8.24 3.21 -8.79
N VAL A 50 8.35 2.01 -9.38
CA VAL A 50 9.31 1.76 -10.46
C VAL A 50 8.93 2.40 -11.82
N ASP A 51 7.64 2.69 -12.05
CA ASP A 51 7.12 3.19 -13.33
C ASP A 51 6.15 4.39 -13.15
N PRO A 52 6.40 5.53 -13.82
CA PRO A 52 5.57 6.73 -13.69
C PRO A 52 4.14 6.56 -14.23
N ILE A 53 3.92 5.72 -15.25
CA ILE A 53 2.57 5.50 -15.81
C ILE A 53 1.69 4.78 -14.78
N SER A 54 2.22 3.72 -14.19
CA SER A 54 1.57 2.93 -13.14
C SER A 54 1.30 3.78 -11.90
N ALA A 55 2.24 4.65 -11.52
CA ALA A 55 2.05 5.61 -10.44
C ALA A 55 0.90 6.60 -10.73
N GLU A 56 0.82 7.16 -11.95
CA GLU A 56 -0.26 8.05 -12.34
C GLU A 56 -1.64 7.36 -12.30
N LEU A 57 -1.74 6.15 -12.88
CA LEU A 57 -2.96 5.34 -12.86
C LEU A 57 -3.40 5.00 -11.44
N MET A 58 -2.44 4.70 -10.56
CA MET A 58 -2.72 4.47 -9.15
C MET A 58 -3.31 5.73 -8.49
N LEU A 59 -2.66 6.89 -8.65
CA LEU A 59 -3.13 8.16 -8.07
C LEU A 59 -4.56 8.51 -8.51
N ARG A 60 -4.89 8.27 -9.79
CA ARG A 60 -6.25 8.46 -10.32
C ARG A 60 -7.28 7.55 -9.62
N THR A 61 -6.90 6.32 -9.29
CA THR A 61 -7.75 5.37 -8.57
C THR A 61 -7.91 5.76 -7.09
N VAL A 62 -6.84 6.26 -6.47
CA VAL A 62 -6.78 6.67 -5.06
C VAL A 62 -7.62 7.91 -4.78
N GLY A 63 -7.81 8.81 -5.74
CA GLY A 63 -8.56 10.06 -5.54
C GLY A 63 -9.91 9.88 -4.84
N ARG A 64 -10.70 8.87 -5.23
CA ARG A 64 -11.98 8.54 -4.57
C ARG A 64 -11.80 8.03 -3.14
N LEU A 65 -10.75 7.25 -2.90
CA LEU A 65 -10.43 6.72 -1.57
C LEU A 65 -10.03 7.85 -0.62
N THR A 66 -9.33 8.87 -1.11
CA THR A 66 -8.89 10.03 -0.31
C THR A 66 -10.01 10.95 0.13
N GLU A 67 -11.21 10.87 -0.45
CA GLU A 67 -12.37 11.66 -0.02
C GLU A 67 -12.80 11.32 1.42
N ARG A 68 -12.55 10.09 1.88
CA ARG A 68 -12.97 9.62 3.20
C ARG A 68 -11.84 9.03 4.04
N HIS A 69 -10.79 8.52 3.40
CA HIS A 69 -9.71 7.77 4.04
C HIS A 69 -8.40 8.55 3.96
N LEU A 70 -7.56 8.44 5.00
CA LEU A 70 -6.20 8.96 4.93
C LEU A 70 -5.35 7.92 4.23
N VAL A 71 -4.75 8.27 3.10
CA VAL A 71 -3.88 7.37 2.33
C VAL A 71 -2.44 7.86 2.45
N LEU A 72 -1.53 6.99 2.89
CA LEU A 72 -0.10 7.26 3.01
C LEU A 72 0.66 6.33 2.07
N PHE A 73 1.54 6.91 1.25
CA PHE A 73 2.51 6.17 0.47
C PHE A 73 3.81 6.08 1.25
N MET A 74 4.25 4.85 1.53
CA MET A 74 5.52 4.58 2.18
C MET A 74 6.49 4.01 1.16
N LEU A 75 7.50 4.81 0.84
CA LEU A 75 8.61 4.43 -0.01
C LEU A 75 9.71 3.82 0.86
N MET A 76 10.16 2.63 0.48
CA MET A 76 11.32 2.00 1.10
C MET A 76 12.57 2.65 0.52
N ARG A 77 13.46 3.14 1.38
CA ARG A 77 14.76 3.64 0.94
C ARG A 77 15.64 2.44 0.60
N ASP A 78 16.12 2.38 -0.63
CA ASP A 78 17.06 1.35 -1.07
C ASP A 78 18.50 1.76 -0.72
N LEU A 79 18.96 1.33 0.45
CA LEU A 79 20.31 1.61 0.94
C LEU A 79 21.38 0.81 0.19
N GLU A 80 21.03 -0.32 -0.45
CA GLU A 80 21.98 -1.12 -1.22
C GLU A 80 22.32 -0.43 -2.54
N LEU A 81 21.31 0.08 -3.25
CA LEU A 81 21.52 0.89 -4.45
C LEU A 81 22.31 2.18 -4.17
N GLU A 82 22.01 2.88 -3.07
CA GLU A 82 22.70 4.13 -2.72
C GLU A 82 24.18 3.93 -2.36
N THR A 83 24.57 2.75 -1.86
CA THR A 83 25.97 2.47 -1.51
C THR A 83 26.81 1.97 -2.69
N LEU A 84 26.18 1.63 -3.81
CA LEU A 84 26.81 1.23 -5.07
C LEU A 84 27.00 2.40 -6.06
N ALA A 85 26.34 3.53 -5.84
CA ALA A 85 26.39 4.74 -6.68
C ALA A 85 27.44 5.75 -6.19
#